data_AF-A0AAV1K9G7-F1
#
_entry.id   AF-A0AAV1K9G7-F1
#
_cell.length_a   1.000
_cell.length_b   1.000
_cell.length_c   1.000
_cell.angle_alpha   90.00
_cell.angle_beta   90.00
_cell.angle_gamma   90.00
#
_symmetry.space_group_name_H-M   'P 1'
#
loop_
_entity.id
_entity.type
_entity.pdbx_description
1 polymer ?
#
loop_
_entity_poly.entity_id
_entity_poly.type
_entity_poly.pdbx_seq_one_letter_code
_entity_poly.pdbx_strand_id
1 'polypeptide(L)'
;MGDDHTCSPSPPIESANAPTLFQLEEDFIILLETLPELWNPRHKYYTNKYKRQARYEKLLDVYKKIKPQATVEDVRKKINSLRSNFRRELKKIALSKRSGAGVDDLYTPRTKTFKQLGFLYTTETPNYIQQVIILVYNFLTEKKEVLNSAVLFF
;
A
#
# COMPACT_ATOMS: atom_id res chain seq x y z
N MET A 1 -15.29 -57.65 -24.10
CA MET A 1 -13.86 -57.26 -24.11
C MET A 1 -13.64 -56.33 -25.28
N GLY A 2 -13.34 -55.07 -25.01
CA GLY A 2 -13.12 -54.05 -26.04
C GLY A 2 -13.63 -52.72 -25.55
N ASP A 3 -12.98 -52.20 -24.52
CA ASP A 3 -13.20 -50.88 -23.96
C ASP A 3 -12.64 -49.86 -24.97
N ASP A 4 -13.48 -49.01 -25.54
CA ASP A 4 -13.00 -47.82 -26.27
C ASP A 4 -13.70 -46.60 -25.69
N HIS A 5 -13.14 -46.16 -24.57
CA HIS A 5 -13.42 -44.87 -23.97
C HIS A 5 -12.17 -44.01 -24.08
N THR A 6 -12.40 -42.80 -24.59
CA THR A 6 -11.59 -41.58 -24.47
C THR A 6 -10.61 -41.25 -25.59
N CYS A 7 -10.97 -40.20 -26.34
CA CYS A 7 -10.18 -38.98 -26.31
C CYS A 7 -11.10 -37.78 -26.64
N SER A 8 -11.80 -37.27 -25.63
CA SER A 8 -12.27 -35.88 -25.69
C SER A 8 -11.04 -34.98 -25.59
N PRO A 9 -10.82 -34.03 -26.50
CA PRO A 9 -9.73 -33.08 -26.37
C PRO A 9 -9.89 -32.34 -25.05
N SER A 10 -8.91 -32.48 -24.16
CA SER A 10 -8.86 -31.67 -22.96
C SER A 10 -8.85 -30.20 -23.38
N PRO A 11 -9.68 -29.34 -22.78
CA PRO A 11 -9.63 -27.91 -23.06
C PRO A 11 -8.24 -27.36 -22.72
N PRO A 12 -7.70 -26.42 -23.53
CA PRO A 12 -6.38 -25.87 -23.33
C PRO A 12 -6.17 -25.35 -21.89
N ILE A 13 -5.11 -25.83 -21.26
CA ILE A 13 -4.63 -25.39 -19.95
C ILE A 13 -4.06 -23.97 -20.11
N GLU A 14 -4.89 -22.94 -20.11
CA GLU A 14 -4.43 -21.54 -20.27
C GLU A 14 -5.27 -20.51 -19.48
N SER A 15 -5.70 -20.81 -18.24
CA SER A 15 -6.49 -19.85 -17.42
C SER A 15 -5.99 -19.56 -16.00
N ALA A 16 -4.74 -19.91 -15.64
CA ALA A 16 -4.35 -19.97 -14.22
C ALA A 16 -3.68 -18.71 -13.61
N ASN A 17 -3.48 -17.59 -14.31
CA ASN A 17 -2.69 -16.46 -13.77
C ASN A 17 -3.35 -15.07 -13.94
N ALA A 18 -4.66 -14.95 -13.74
CA ALA A 18 -5.29 -13.64 -13.67
C ALA A 18 -4.90 -12.94 -12.34
N PRO A 19 -4.37 -11.71 -12.36
CA PRO A 19 -4.01 -11.00 -11.15
C PRO A 19 -5.26 -10.72 -10.31
N THR A 20 -5.19 -11.04 -9.02
CA THR A 20 -6.25 -10.75 -8.05
C THR A 20 -6.41 -9.25 -7.85
N LEU A 21 -7.59 -8.81 -7.41
CA LEU A 21 -7.87 -7.40 -7.07
C LEU A 21 -6.84 -6.84 -6.07
N PHE A 22 -6.41 -7.67 -5.11
CA PHE A 22 -5.43 -7.30 -4.10
C PHE A 22 -4.03 -7.05 -4.69
N GLN A 23 -3.59 -7.90 -5.63
CA GLN A 23 -2.31 -7.72 -6.34
C GLN A 23 -2.32 -6.44 -7.18
N LEU A 24 -3.43 -6.14 -7.87
CA LEU A 24 -3.55 -4.93 -8.66
C LEU A 24 -3.52 -3.65 -7.79
N GLU A 25 -4.12 -3.70 -6.60
CA GLU A 25 -4.05 -2.59 -5.64
C GLU A 25 -2.63 -2.41 -5.08
N GLU A 26 -1.91 -3.49 -4.82
CA GLU A 26 -0.49 -3.48 -4.46
C GLU A 26 0.38 -2.87 -5.56
N ASP A 27 0.22 -3.30 -6.81
CA ASP A 27 0.91 -2.74 -7.97
C ASP A 27 0.65 -1.24 -8.11
N PHE A 28 -0.58 -0.79 -7.85
CA PHE A 28 -0.93 0.62 -7.86
C PHE A 28 -0.15 1.41 -6.81
N ILE A 29 -0.03 0.88 -5.57
CA ILE A 29 0.68 1.55 -4.49
C ILE A 29 2.19 1.57 -4.75
N ILE A 30 2.76 0.46 -5.22
CA ILE A 30 4.19 0.36 -5.58
C ILE A 30 4.51 1.37 -6.69
N LEU A 31 3.68 1.44 -7.73
CA LEU A 31 3.89 2.43 -8.79
C LEU A 31 3.76 3.86 -8.25
N LEU A 32 2.79 4.14 -7.39
CA LEU A 32 2.63 5.46 -6.77
C LEU A 32 3.87 5.89 -5.98
N GLU A 33 4.50 4.98 -5.24
CA GLU A 33 5.74 5.23 -4.49
C GLU A 33 6.86 5.73 -5.42
N THR A 34 7.02 5.11 -6.61
CA THR A 34 8.03 5.52 -7.61
C THR A 34 7.76 6.88 -8.26
N LEU A 35 6.62 7.52 -7.97
CA LEU A 35 6.15 8.76 -8.58
C LEU A 35 6.07 9.91 -7.54
N PRO A 36 7.21 10.37 -6.99
CA PRO A 36 7.25 11.38 -5.92
C PRO A 36 6.60 12.72 -6.32
N GLU A 37 6.50 12.99 -7.62
CA GLU A 37 5.85 14.18 -8.16
C GLU A 37 4.35 14.25 -7.81
N LEU A 38 3.74 13.12 -7.45
CA LEU A 38 2.32 13.03 -7.07
C LEU A 38 2.05 13.16 -5.58
N TRP A 39 3.03 12.86 -4.73
CA TRP A 39 2.82 12.73 -3.28
C TRP A 39 3.84 13.48 -2.41
N ASN A 40 4.96 13.93 -2.96
CA ASN A 40 6.01 14.64 -2.24
C ASN A 40 6.03 16.15 -2.57
N PRO A 41 5.56 17.01 -1.65
CA PRO A 41 5.57 18.46 -1.83
C PRO A 41 6.96 19.06 -2.04
N ARG A 42 8.02 18.38 -1.58
CA ARG A 42 9.41 18.82 -1.73
C ARG A 42 10.01 18.43 -3.08
N HIS A 43 9.32 17.62 -3.88
CA HIS A 43 9.81 17.23 -5.20
C HIS A 43 9.72 18.42 -6.17
N LYS A 44 10.78 18.69 -6.92
CA LYS A 44 10.89 19.85 -7.84
C LYS A 44 9.75 19.99 -8.84
N TYR A 45 9.07 18.89 -9.18
CA TYR A 45 7.97 18.87 -10.14
C TYR A 45 6.58 18.67 -9.50
N TYR A 46 6.47 18.78 -8.18
CA TYR A 46 5.19 18.65 -7.46
C TYR A 46 4.13 19.68 -7.89
N THR A 47 4.56 20.86 -8.33
CA THR A 47 3.67 21.91 -8.86
C THR A 47 3.58 21.90 -10.39
N ASN A 48 4.38 21.07 -11.07
CA ASN A 48 4.39 21.00 -12.53
C ASN A 48 3.18 20.18 -13.02
N LYS A 49 2.16 20.88 -13.51
CA LYS A 49 0.90 20.29 -14.00
C LYS A 49 1.13 19.24 -15.10
N TYR A 50 2.01 19.51 -16.06
CA TYR A 50 2.26 18.61 -17.20
C TYR A 50 2.95 17.32 -16.78
N LYS A 51 4.01 17.42 -15.95
CA LYS A 51 4.72 16.24 -15.43
C LYS A 51 3.79 15.38 -14.58
N ARG A 52 2.99 16.00 -13.72
CA ARG A 52 2.00 15.29 -12.89
C ARG A 52 0.92 14.62 -13.71
N GLN A 53 0.41 15.29 -14.74
CA GLN A 53 -0.59 14.72 -15.63
C GLN A 53 -0.08 13.42 -16.29
N ALA A 54 1.15 13.44 -16.83
CA ALA A 54 1.77 12.24 -17.39
C ALA A 54 1.97 11.12 -16.35
N ARG A 55 2.24 11.47 -15.08
CA ARG A 55 2.35 10.46 -14.00
C ARG A 55 0.99 9.88 -13.63
N TYR A 56 -0.07 10.70 -13.62
CA TYR A 56 -1.43 10.21 -13.39
C TYR A 56 -1.90 9.26 -14.50
N GLU A 57 -1.56 9.54 -15.75
CA GLU A 57 -1.85 8.66 -16.89
C GLU A 57 -1.16 7.30 -16.73
N LYS A 58 0.12 7.29 -16.33
CA LYS A 58 0.83 6.04 -16.02
C LYS A 58 0.16 5.21 -14.92
N LEU A 59 -0.34 5.87 -13.86
CA LEU A 59 -1.09 5.22 -12.79
C LEU A 59 -2.48 4.75 -13.25
N LEU A 60 -3.10 5.47 -14.17
CA LEU A 60 -4.39 5.12 -14.72
C LEU A 60 -4.35 3.79 -15.47
N ASP A 61 -3.26 3.49 -16.19
CA ASP A 61 -3.11 2.22 -16.90
C ASP A 61 -3.18 1.01 -15.96
N VAL A 62 -2.57 1.12 -14.78
CA VAL A 62 -2.66 0.09 -13.73
C VAL A 62 -4.07 0.07 -13.13
N TYR A 63 -4.63 1.25 -12.83
CA TYR A 63 -5.94 1.35 -12.18
C TYR A 63 -7.09 0.86 -13.08
N LYS A 64 -6.94 0.94 -14.41
CA LYS A 64 -7.91 0.40 -15.37
C LYS A 64 -8.01 -1.12 -15.32
N LYS A 65 -6.97 -1.83 -14.87
CA LYS A 65 -7.05 -3.28 -14.62
C LYS A 65 -8.03 -3.60 -13.47
N ILE A 66 -8.23 -2.66 -12.54
CA ILE A 66 -9.19 -2.77 -11.44
C ILE A 66 -10.57 -2.25 -11.87
N LYS A 67 -10.59 -1.08 -12.52
CA LYS A 67 -11.81 -0.39 -12.96
C LYS A 67 -11.62 0.06 -14.42
N PRO A 68 -12.07 -0.71 -15.42
CA PRO A 68 -11.81 -0.44 -16.84
C PRO A 68 -12.23 0.96 -17.32
N GLN A 69 -13.31 1.49 -16.77
CA GLN A 69 -13.86 2.81 -17.09
C GLN A 69 -13.29 3.94 -16.20
N ALA A 70 -12.18 3.69 -15.51
CA ALA A 70 -11.57 4.71 -14.68
C ALA A 70 -11.02 5.87 -15.51
N THR A 71 -11.05 7.03 -14.88
CA THR A 71 -10.47 8.28 -15.38
C THR A 71 -9.30 8.71 -14.50
N VAL A 72 -8.52 9.68 -14.97
CA VAL A 72 -7.49 10.34 -14.16
C VAL A 72 -8.06 10.90 -12.85
N GLU A 73 -9.33 11.32 -12.85
CA GLU A 73 -9.98 11.83 -11.65
C GLU A 73 -10.26 10.71 -10.62
N ASP A 74 -10.62 9.51 -11.07
CA ASP A 74 -10.73 8.35 -10.19
C ASP A 74 -9.39 8.00 -9.54
N VAL A 75 -8.28 8.12 -10.27
CA VAL A 75 -6.92 7.91 -9.74
C VAL A 75 -6.60 8.93 -8.66
N ARG A 76 -6.92 10.22 -8.87
CA ARG A 76 -6.74 11.25 -7.83
C ARG A 76 -7.56 10.95 -6.59
N LYS A 77 -8.83 10.56 -6.76
CA LYS A 77 -9.71 10.13 -5.65
C LYS A 77 -9.15 8.93 -4.91
N LYS A 78 -8.62 7.92 -5.62
CA LYS A 78 -7.98 6.74 -5.02
C LYS A 78 -6.76 7.14 -4.18
N ILE A 79 -5.86 7.97 -4.71
CA ILE A 79 -4.70 8.48 -3.97
C ILE A 79 -5.14 9.25 -2.72
N ASN A 80 -6.14 10.14 -2.84
CA ASN A 80 -6.65 10.90 -1.69
C ASN A 80 -7.29 9.99 -0.64
N SER A 81 -7.99 8.94 -1.05
CA SER A 81 -8.55 7.93 -0.15
C SER A 81 -7.44 7.18 0.59
N LEU A 82 -6.40 6.72 -0.12
CA LEU A 82 -5.23 6.05 0.47
C LEU A 82 -4.55 6.96 1.51
N ARG A 83 -4.28 8.22 1.16
CA ARG A 83 -3.70 9.23 2.07
C ARG A 83 -4.58 9.46 3.30
N SER A 84 -5.89 9.56 3.11
CA SER A 84 -6.84 9.78 4.21
C SER A 84 -6.91 8.58 5.16
N ASN A 85 -6.93 7.36 4.61
CA ASN A 85 -6.87 6.14 5.40
C ASN A 85 -5.56 6.05 6.17
N PHE A 86 -4.43 6.34 5.52
CA PHE A 86 -3.12 6.38 6.17
C PHE A 86 -3.10 7.35 7.36
N ARG A 87 -3.55 8.60 7.18
CA ARG A 87 -3.65 9.58 8.29
C ARG A 87 -4.55 9.10 9.44
N ARG A 88 -5.66 8.43 9.15
CA ARG A 88 -6.55 7.88 10.18
C ARG A 88 -5.85 6.80 11.00
N GLU A 89 -5.12 5.91 10.34
CA GLU A 89 -4.30 4.89 11.00
C GLU A 89 -3.23 5.55 11.88
N LEU A 90 -2.51 6.56 11.37
CA LEU A 90 -1.55 7.34 12.17
C LEU A 90 -2.18 7.97 13.41
N LYS A 91 -3.39 8.52 13.28
CA LYS A 91 -4.12 9.12 14.40
C LYS A 91 -4.46 8.08 15.47
N LYS A 92 -4.84 6.86 15.08
CA LYS A 92 -5.11 5.77 16.05
C LYS A 92 -3.85 5.40 16.84
N ILE A 93 -2.71 5.27 16.16
CA ILE A 93 -1.40 5.00 16.79
C ILE A 93 -1.03 6.13 17.77
N ALA A 94 -1.19 7.38 17.36
CA ALA A 94 -0.89 8.53 18.21
C ALA A 94 -1.81 8.60 19.44
N LEU A 95 -3.09 8.30 19.27
CA LEU A 95 -4.06 8.28 20.36
C LEU A 95 -3.81 7.15 21.35
N SER A 96 -3.45 5.94 20.90
CA SER A 96 -3.15 4.82 21.82
C SER A 96 -1.94 5.10 22.72
N LYS A 97 -0.98 5.91 22.25
CA LYS A 97 0.15 6.35 23.09
C LYS A 97 -0.24 7.39 24.13
N ARG A 98 -1.18 8.29 23.80
CA ARG A 98 -1.57 9.40 24.70
C ARG A 98 -2.42 8.95 25.88
N SER A 99 -3.14 7.83 25.76
CA SER A 99 -4.00 7.29 26.82
C SER A 99 -3.25 6.64 27.99
N GLY A 100 -1.90 6.70 28.02
CA GLY A 100 -1.11 6.08 29.08
C GLY A 100 -1.17 4.54 29.08
N ALA A 101 -1.66 3.95 27.98
CA ALA A 101 -1.74 2.51 27.83
C ALA A 101 -0.30 1.95 27.74
N GLY A 102 -0.07 0.80 28.39
CA GLY A 102 1.22 0.13 28.37
C GLY A 102 1.65 -0.21 26.94
N VAL A 103 2.94 -0.53 26.75
CA VAL A 103 3.51 -0.77 25.41
C VAL A 103 2.80 -1.91 24.66
N ASP A 104 2.18 -2.85 25.38
CA ASP A 104 1.38 -3.95 24.82
C ASP A 104 -0.03 -3.53 24.31
N ASP A 105 -0.51 -2.34 24.67
CA ASP A 105 -1.81 -1.78 24.24
C ASP A 105 -1.69 -0.82 23.04
N LEU A 106 -0.50 -0.71 22.44
CA LEU A 106 -0.31 0.16 21.28
C LEU A 106 -1.06 -0.39 20.06
N TYR A 107 -1.88 0.46 19.45
CA TYR A 107 -2.59 0.12 18.23
C TYR A 107 -1.60 -0.20 17.11
N THR A 108 -1.64 -1.45 16.62
CA THR A 108 -0.85 -1.89 15.47
C THR A 108 -1.73 -1.97 14.23
N PRO A 109 -1.47 -1.17 13.18
CA PRO A 109 -2.21 -1.26 11.92
C PRO A 109 -2.05 -2.66 11.31
N ARG A 110 -3.17 -3.34 11.09
CA ARG A 110 -3.19 -4.72 10.56
C ARG A 110 -3.11 -4.79 9.03
N THR A 111 -3.41 -3.71 8.32
CA THR A 111 -3.54 -3.73 6.85
C THR A 111 -2.17 -3.68 6.16
N LYS A 112 -1.95 -4.58 5.18
CA LYS A 112 -0.75 -4.59 4.33
C LYS A 112 -0.53 -3.23 3.63
N THR A 113 -1.63 -2.63 3.17
CA THR A 113 -1.68 -1.30 2.56
C THR A 113 -1.07 -0.20 3.43
N PHE A 114 -1.26 -0.27 4.76
CA PHE A 114 -0.67 0.72 5.65
C PHE A 114 0.87 0.68 5.62
N LYS A 115 1.45 -0.53 5.58
CA LYS A 115 2.91 -0.70 5.49
C LYS A 115 3.44 -0.21 4.14
N GLN A 116 2.75 -0.52 3.04
CA GLN A 116 3.13 -0.10 1.69
C GLN A 116 3.06 1.43 1.50
N LEU A 117 2.19 2.12 2.25
CA LEU A 117 2.09 3.59 2.22
C LEU A 117 3.15 4.29 3.09
N GLY A 118 4.17 3.58 3.58
CA GLY A 118 5.21 4.13 4.44
C GLY A 118 5.96 5.33 3.83
N PHE A 119 6.12 5.38 2.51
CA PHE A 119 6.76 6.53 1.85
C PHE A 119 6.06 7.89 2.14
N LEU A 120 4.77 7.87 2.51
CA LEU A 120 4.00 9.05 2.87
C LEU A 120 4.32 9.62 4.26
N TYR A 121 5.07 8.92 5.12
CA TYR A 121 5.42 9.41 6.46
C TYR A 121 6.04 10.80 6.41
N THR A 122 6.98 11.00 5.49
CA THR A 122 7.77 12.24 5.35
C THR A 122 6.95 13.46 4.92
N THR A 123 5.75 13.25 4.36
CA THR A 123 4.94 14.31 3.75
C THR A 123 3.60 14.53 4.46
N GLU A 124 3.09 13.53 5.17
CA GLU A 124 1.74 13.55 5.77
C GLU A 124 1.69 13.90 7.25
N THR A 125 2.84 14.03 7.92
CA THR A 125 2.87 14.37 9.34
C THR A 125 3.56 15.71 9.58
N PRO A 126 2.92 16.64 10.32
CA PRO A 126 3.59 17.82 10.84
C PRO A 126 4.79 17.42 11.70
N ASN A 127 5.88 18.21 11.67
CA ASN A 127 7.17 17.88 12.30
C ASN A 127 7.09 17.37 13.75
N TYR A 128 6.11 17.80 14.55
CA TYR A 128 5.96 17.36 15.94
C TYR A 128 5.38 15.93 16.10
N ILE A 129 4.55 15.47 15.15
CA ILE A 129 3.96 14.12 15.19
C ILE A 129 4.90 13.10 14.50
N GLN A 130 5.75 13.56 13.56
CA GLN A 130 6.80 12.76 12.92
C GLN A 130 7.67 12.02 13.94
N GLN A 131 8.20 12.72 14.96
CA GLN A 131 9.11 12.11 15.93
C GLN A 131 8.42 11.00 16.74
N VAL A 132 7.18 11.22 17.19
CA VAL A 132 6.43 10.23 17.97
C VAL A 132 6.11 9.00 17.13
N ILE A 133 5.71 9.19 15.87
CA ILE A 133 5.33 8.11 14.96
C ILE A 133 6.55 7.33 14.46
N ILE A 134 7.66 8.00 14.11
CA ILE A 134 8.92 7.36 13.71
C ILE A 134 9.47 6.51 14.87
N LEU A 135 9.48 7.04 16.09
CA LEU A 135 9.91 6.29 17.27
C LEU A 135 9.03 5.05 17.51
N VAL A 136 7.71 5.17 17.35
CA VAL A 136 6.80 4.02 17.49
C VAL A 136 7.00 3.02 16.36
N TYR A 137 7.17 3.46 15.11
CA TYR A 137 7.35 2.56 13.98
C TYR A 137 8.68 1.82 14.04
N ASN A 138 9.78 2.52 14.35
CA ASN A 138 11.09 1.92 14.57
C ASN A 138 11.05 0.92 15.73
N PHE A 139 10.40 1.27 16.85
CA PHE A 139 10.22 0.37 17.99
C PHE A 139 9.39 -0.87 17.64
N LEU A 140 8.28 -0.73 16.91
CA LEU A 140 7.46 -1.86 16.44
C LEU A 140 8.21 -2.74 15.43
N THR A 141 9.14 -2.16 14.68
CA THR A 141 9.98 -2.86 13.70
C THR A 141 11.10 -3.61 14.41
N GLU A 142 11.78 -2.99 15.37
CA GLU A 142 12.78 -3.62 16.24
C GLU A 142 12.18 -4.78 17.05
N LYS A 143 11.00 -4.62 17.67
CA LYS A 143 10.35 -5.73 18.38
C LYS A 143 10.00 -6.90 17.47
N LYS A 144 9.72 -6.67 16.18
CA LYS A 144 9.47 -7.74 15.19
C LYS A 144 10.74 -8.46 14.76
N GLU A 145 11.85 -7.75 14.59
CA GLU A 145 13.15 -8.36 14.31
C GLU A 145 13.64 -9.20 15.51
N VAL A 146 13.44 -8.70 16.74
CA VAL A 146 13.78 -9.45 17.96
C VAL A 146 12.89 -10.67 18.15
N LEU A 147 11.58 -10.59 17.86
CA LEU A 147 10.68 -11.75 17.89
C LEU A 147 10.99 -12.76 16.76
N ASN A 148 11.26 -12.29 15.54
CA ASN A 148 11.64 -13.18 14.43
C ASN A 148 12.99 -13.85 14.67
N SER A 149 13.94 -13.17 15.32
CA SER A 149 15.20 -13.77 15.76
C SER A 149 14.97 -14.77 16.89
N ALA A 150 14.14 -14.46 17.89
CA ALA A 150 13.84 -15.37 18.99
C ALA A 150 13.10 -16.65 18.55
N VAL A 151 12.27 -16.59 17.50
CA VAL A 151 11.58 -17.76 16.92
C VAL A 151 12.50 -18.60 16.03
N LEU A 152 13.63 -18.06 15.57
CA LEU A 152 14.66 -18.82 14.82
C LEU A 152 15.69 -19.51 15.73
N PHE A 153 15.58 -19.34 17.06
CA PHE A 153 16.44 -19.97 18.07
C PHE A 153 15.71 -21.03 18.93
N PHE A 154 14.50 -21.45 18.54
CA PHE A 154 13.78 -22.61 19.09
C PHE A 154 13.35 -23.53 17.95
#